data_AF-A0A2V9BFR1-F1
#
_entry.id   AF-A0A2V9BFR1-F1
#
_cell.length_a   1.000
_cell.length_b   1.000
_cell.length_c   1.000
_cell.angle_alpha   90.00
_cell.angle_beta   90.00
_cell.angle_gamma   90.00
#
_symmetry.space_group_name_H-M   'P 1'
#
loop_
_entity.id
_entity.type
_entity.pdbx_description
1 polymer ?
#
loop_
_entity_poly.entity_id
_entity_poly.type
_entity_poly.pdbx_seq_one_letter_code
_entity_poly.pdbx_strand_id
1 'polypeptide(L)'
;MTKTPALFDLTGRVAVVTGGNGGIGRSIALGLAEAGAAVAVFGRDDEKNRRVLSELKAIGVPSIAVRVDVTNRAGLEPALKKVESELGDIGILVNNAGNVSLSGGVLLEKSEDWDNVIETQLTAVFLLSKLAASSMLRRKFGKIINIGSMYSFFGSGLIPSYSAAKGAIVQLTKSMAIEFAPHNIQVNAIAPGWIETDMTAPVHTMPLNAEILARTPAGHASVGQIPLPGECGNSHRDFLQRPGDCVVPFRMAPNGSSQNYESEIFSGRPGVSVPELVRDSLEHHWASHAVVGSSC
;
A
#
# COMPACT_ATOMS: atom_id res chain seq x y z
N MET A 1 -4.83 25.88 12.58
CA MET A 1 -4.43 24.51 12.93
C MET A 1 -5.70 23.71 13.17
N THR A 2 -6.25 23.11 12.12
CA THR A 2 -7.41 22.23 12.23
C THR A 2 -6.95 20.90 12.82
N LYS A 3 -7.33 20.68 14.07
CA LYS A 3 -7.09 19.45 14.84
C LYS A 3 -7.61 18.26 14.02
N THR A 4 -6.75 17.27 13.73
CA THR A 4 -7.12 16.01 13.09
C THR A 4 -8.36 15.45 13.80
N PRO A 5 -9.43 15.06 13.08
CA PRO A 5 -10.64 14.52 13.71
C PRO A 5 -10.26 13.32 14.58
N ALA A 6 -10.81 13.24 15.79
CA ALA A 6 -10.44 12.31 16.87
C ALA A 6 -10.57 10.80 16.55
N LEU A 7 -10.97 10.44 15.33
CA LEU A 7 -11.12 9.06 14.86
C LEU A 7 -9.82 8.44 14.34
N PHE A 8 -8.81 9.24 13.97
CA PHE A 8 -7.52 8.75 13.46
C PHE A 8 -6.34 9.40 14.18
N ASP A 9 -5.89 8.75 15.25
CA ASP A 9 -4.71 9.13 16.04
C ASP A 9 -3.70 7.98 16.09
N LEU A 10 -2.51 8.21 15.54
CA LEU A 10 -1.39 7.29 15.53
C LEU A 10 -0.26 7.72 16.49
N THR A 11 -0.54 8.64 17.42
CA THR A 11 0.41 9.06 18.44
C THR A 11 0.97 7.85 19.19
N GLY A 12 2.31 7.80 19.31
CA GLY A 12 3.02 6.69 19.95
C GLY A 12 3.15 5.44 19.07
N ARG A 13 2.70 5.47 17.81
CA ARG A 13 2.95 4.40 16.82
C ARG A 13 4.17 4.74 15.97
N VAL A 14 4.94 3.70 15.64
CA VAL A 14 6.06 3.78 14.70
C VAL A 14 5.64 3.13 13.38
N ALA A 15 5.81 3.85 12.28
CA ALA A 15 5.50 3.40 10.93
C ALA A 15 6.76 3.36 10.05
N VAL A 16 6.91 2.27 9.28
CA VAL A 16 7.93 2.15 8.24
C VAL A 16 7.25 2.18 6.88
N VAL A 17 7.71 3.04 5.97
CA VAL A 17 7.22 3.11 4.58
C VAL A 17 8.35 2.84 3.60
N THR A 18 8.29 1.71 2.89
CA THR A 18 9.29 1.41 1.85
C THR A 18 9.00 2.17 0.57
N GLY A 19 10.03 2.69 -0.10
CA GLY A 19 9.83 3.65 -1.19
C GLY A 19 9.13 4.92 -0.70
N GLY A 20 9.22 5.24 0.59
CA GLY A 20 8.58 6.40 1.22
C GLY A 20 9.17 7.74 0.81
N ASN A 21 10.21 7.73 -0.02
CA ASN A 21 10.92 8.93 -0.47
C ASN A 21 10.40 9.51 -1.80
N GLY A 22 9.34 8.92 -2.39
CA GLY A 22 8.74 9.42 -3.63
C GLY A 22 7.32 8.92 -3.89
N GLY A 23 6.63 9.55 -4.84
CA GLY A 23 5.30 9.17 -5.31
C GLY A 23 4.30 8.89 -4.20
N ILE A 24 3.57 7.77 -4.34
CA ILE A 24 2.57 7.31 -3.37
C ILE A 24 3.16 7.12 -1.97
N GLY A 25 4.35 6.53 -1.87
CA GLY A 25 5.00 6.26 -0.58
C GLY A 25 5.27 7.52 0.23
N ARG A 26 5.70 8.61 -0.43
CA ARG A 26 5.87 9.91 0.22
C ARG A 26 4.56 10.44 0.78
N SER A 27 3.49 10.41 -0.01
CA SER A 27 2.18 10.90 0.45
C SER A 27 1.64 10.06 1.62
N ILE A 28 1.87 8.74 1.61
CA ILE A 28 1.53 7.87 2.75
C ILE A 28 2.36 8.24 3.98
N ALA A 29 3.67 8.42 3.84
CA ALA A 29 4.56 8.78 4.94
C ALA A 29 4.15 10.10 5.60
N LEU A 30 3.82 11.13 4.81
CA LEU A 30 3.36 12.42 5.33
C LEU A 30 1.99 12.30 6.01
N GLY A 31 1.03 11.58 5.41
CA GLY A 31 -0.29 11.37 6.01
C GLY A 31 -0.24 10.63 7.35
N LEU A 32 0.65 9.63 7.48
CA LEU A 32 0.89 8.93 8.75
C LEU A 32 1.50 9.86 9.81
N ALA A 33 2.41 10.75 9.40
CA ALA A 33 3.01 11.75 10.28
C ALA A 33 1.98 12.80 10.74
N GLU A 34 1.11 13.28 9.85
CA GLU A 34 0.02 14.21 10.19
C GLU A 34 -0.99 13.60 11.16
N ALA A 35 -1.13 12.27 11.15
CA ALA A 35 -1.90 11.52 12.13
C ALA A 35 -1.15 11.24 13.45
N GLY A 36 0.10 11.71 13.60
CA GLY A 36 0.88 11.63 14.84
C GLY A 36 1.85 10.45 14.94
N ALA A 37 1.99 9.61 13.91
CA ALA A 37 2.96 8.51 13.93
C ALA A 37 4.40 9.03 13.86
N ALA A 38 5.31 8.34 14.53
CA ALA A 38 6.73 8.42 14.20
C ALA A 38 6.99 7.65 12.89
N VAL A 39 7.74 8.24 11.95
CA VAL A 39 7.84 7.71 10.58
C VAL A 39 9.29 7.46 10.16
N ALA A 40 9.57 6.23 9.74
CA ALA A 40 10.79 5.86 9.03
C ALA A 40 10.49 5.65 7.54
N VAL A 41 11.27 6.28 6.66
CA VAL A 41 11.20 6.06 5.21
C VAL A 41 12.41 5.28 4.72
N PHE A 42 12.17 4.22 3.93
CA PHE A 42 13.25 3.50 3.25
C PHE A 42 13.30 3.92 1.78
N GLY A 43 14.50 4.16 1.27
CA GLY A 43 14.73 4.51 -0.13
C GLY A 43 16.20 4.48 -0.50
N ARG A 44 16.50 4.36 -1.79
CA ARG A 44 17.88 4.22 -2.30
C ARG A 44 18.57 5.54 -2.64
N ASP A 45 17.77 6.59 -2.79
CA ASP A 45 18.21 7.92 -3.21
C ASP A 45 18.33 8.85 -2.01
N ASP A 46 19.56 9.25 -1.71
CA ASP A 46 19.86 10.07 -0.53
C ASP A 46 19.29 11.49 -0.62
N GLU A 47 19.13 12.05 -1.81
CA GLU A 47 18.55 13.38 -1.97
C GLU A 47 17.05 13.35 -1.72
N LYS A 48 16.33 12.39 -2.32
CA LYS A 48 14.91 12.17 -2.05
C LYS A 48 14.66 11.84 -0.58
N ASN A 49 15.54 11.02 0.03
CA ASN A 49 15.49 10.71 1.45
C ASN A 49 15.63 11.96 2.33
N ARG A 50 16.62 12.82 2.05
CA ARG A 50 16.81 14.09 2.78
C ARG A 50 15.61 15.02 2.65
N ARG A 51 15.04 15.12 1.45
CA ARG A 51 13.86 15.96 1.19
C ARG A 51 12.67 15.52 2.03
N VAL A 52 12.29 14.24 1.96
CA VAL A 52 11.13 13.73 2.71
C VAL A 52 11.37 13.81 4.21
N LEU A 53 12.60 13.56 4.68
CA LEU A 53 12.93 13.74 6.10
C LEU A 53 12.75 15.19 6.56
N SER A 54 13.09 16.18 5.73
CA SER A 54 12.84 17.59 6.05
C SER A 54 11.34 17.90 6.16
N GLU A 55 10.53 17.30 5.29
CA GLU A 55 9.07 17.48 5.30
C GLU A 55 8.44 16.82 6.54
N LEU A 56 8.86 15.62 6.91
CA LEU A 56 8.43 14.93 8.13
C LEU A 56 8.82 15.70 9.40
N LYS A 57 10.04 16.25 9.43
CA LYS A 57 10.50 17.12 10.53
C LYS A 57 9.68 18.39 10.65
N ALA A 58 9.21 18.96 9.54
CA ALA A 58 8.36 20.14 9.55
C ALA A 58 6.96 19.87 10.15
N ILE A 59 6.46 18.62 10.03
CA ILE A 59 5.23 18.18 10.70
C ILE A 59 5.42 18.07 12.22
N GLY A 60 6.66 17.80 12.67
CA GLY A 60 7.03 17.80 14.08
C GLY A 60 6.97 16.42 14.77
N VAL A 61 6.91 15.34 14.00
CA VAL A 61 6.98 13.96 14.52
C VAL A 61 8.41 13.40 14.48
N PRO A 62 8.77 12.47 15.38
CA PRO A 62 10.02 11.71 15.27
C PRO A 62 10.11 11.01 13.91
N SER A 63 11.21 11.22 13.19
CA SER A 63 11.36 10.67 11.84
C SER A 63 12.80 10.41 11.47
N ILE A 64 13.01 9.35 10.69
CA ILE A 64 14.31 8.98 10.14
C ILE A 64 14.17 8.56 8.67
N ALA A 65 15.25 8.71 7.90
CA ALA A 65 15.35 8.13 6.57
C ALA A 65 16.50 7.12 6.57
N VAL A 66 16.25 5.93 6.03
CA VAL A 66 17.24 4.86 5.95
C VAL A 66 17.52 4.53 4.49
N ARG A 67 18.80 4.64 4.08
CA ARG A 67 19.23 4.23 2.75
C ARG A 67 19.20 2.69 2.68
N VAL A 68 18.24 2.14 1.93
CA VAL A 68 18.04 0.69 1.78
C VAL A 68 17.64 0.38 0.35
N ASP A 69 18.32 -0.60 -0.27
CA ASP A 69 17.79 -1.31 -1.42
C ASP A 69 17.02 -2.53 -0.92
N VAL A 70 15.72 -2.58 -1.21
CA VAL A 70 14.84 -3.66 -0.74
C VAL A 70 15.15 -5.01 -1.39
N THR A 71 15.89 -5.01 -2.50
CA THR A 71 16.39 -6.23 -3.15
C THR A 71 17.64 -6.80 -2.45
N ASN A 72 18.32 -6.00 -1.62
CA ASN A 72 19.43 -6.47 -0.80
C ASN A 72 18.90 -7.13 0.48
N ARG A 73 18.62 -8.43 0.41
CA ARG A 73 18.07 -9.23 1.53
C ARG A 73 18.84 -9.08 2.84
N ALA A 74 20.17 -9.01 2.78
CA ALA A 74 21.01 -8.88 3.98
C ALA A 74 20.87 -7.52 4.68
N GLY A 75 20.42 -6.49 3.95
CA GLY A 75 20.21 -5.14 4.48
C GLY A 75 18.87 -4.92 5.17
N LEU A 76 17.89 -5.82 5.00
CA LEU A 76 16.52 -5.61 5.48
C LEU A 76 16.41 -5.65 7.01
N GLU A 77 16.96 -6.67 7.64
CA GLU A 77 16.91 -6.80 9.11
C GLU A 77 17.71 -5.69 9.82
N PRO A 78 18.95 -5.35 9.42
CA PRO A 78 19.67 -4.21 9.98
C PRO A 78 18.90 -2.89 9.86
N ALA A 79 18.22 -2.67 8.73
CA ALA A 79 17.44 -1.46 8.53
C ALA A 79 16.25 -1.37 9.50
N LEU A 80 15.51 -2.46 9.71
CA LEU A 80 14.41 -2.50 10.67
C LEU A 80 14.90 -2.34 12.11
N LYS A 81 16.01 -3.00 12.49
CA LYS A 81 16.62 -2.83 13.81
C LYS A 81 17.04 -1.39 14.08
N LYS A 82 17.55 -0.69 13.07
CA LYS A 82 17.87 0.73 13.18
C LYS A 82 16.62 1.55 13.51
N VAL A 83 15.51 1.30 12.81
CA VAL A 83 14.22 1.95 13.12
C VAL A 83 13.79 1.66 14.56
N GLU A 84 13.82 0.39 14.97
CA GLU A 84 13.43 0.00 16.33
C GLU A 84 14.30 0.68 17.40
N SER A 85 15.60 0.86 17.13
CA SER A 85 16.52 1.55 18.05
C SER A 85 16.32 3.06 18.15
N GLU A 86 15.90 3.71 17.07
CA GLU A 86 15.80 5.18 17.01
C GLU A 86 14.39 5.70 17.30
N LEU A 87 13.36 4.94 16.90
CA LEU A 87 11.95 5.35 17.00
C LEU A 87 11.12 4.48 17.95
N GLY A 88 11.59 3.27 18.28
CA GLY A 88 10.86 2.28 19.06
C GLY A 88 10.17 1.21 18.22
N ASP A 89 9.38 0.36 18.87
CA ASP A 89 8.79 -0.82 18.24
C ASP A 89 7.91 -0.50 17.02
N ILE A 90 8.21 -1.11 15.88
CA ILE A 90 7.47 -0.93 14.63
C ILE A 90 6.03 -1.45 14.81
N GLY A 91 5.05 -0.55 14.73
CA GLY A 91 3.63 -0.89 14.82
C GLY A 91 2.95 -1.00 13.44
N ILE A 92 3.50 -0.32 12.44
CA ILE A 92 2.93 -0.22 11.09
C ILE A 92 4.05 -0.45 10.06
N LEU A 93 3.86 -1.39 9.15
CA LEU A 93 4.71 -1.57 7.97
C LEU A 93 3.88 -1.31 6.70
N VAL A 94 4.33 -0.37 5.87
CA VAL A 94 3.78 -0.14 4.54
C VAL A 94 4.80 -0.59 3.49
N ASN A 95 4.49 -1.71 2.84
CA ASN A 95 5.24 -2.24 1.72
C ASN A 95 4.81 -1.53 0.42
N ASN A 96 5.47 -0.42 0.11
CA ASN A 96 5.17 0.43 -1.04
C ASN A 96 6.27 0.42 -2.11
N ALA A 97 7.52 0.07 -1.76
CA ALA A 97 8.61 0.03 -2.73
C ALA A 97 8.25 -0.83 -3.95
N GLY A 98 8.46 -0.28 -5.15
CA GLY A 98 8.10 -0.95 -6.37
C GLY A 98 8.79 -0.35 -7.59
N ASN A 99 8.80 -1.14 -8.65
CA ASN A 99 9.31 -0.82 -9.97
C ASN A 99 8.41 -1.48 -11.03
N VAL A 100 8.53 -1.05 -12.28
CA VAL A 100 7.82 -1.65 -13.41
C VAL A 100 8.82 -1.86 -14.55
N SER A 101 8.74 -3.01 -15.21
CA SER A 101 9.45 -3.27 -16.45
C SER A 101 8.47 -3.14 -17.61
N LEU A 102 8.67 -2.12 -18.46
CA LEU A 102 7.89 -1.91 -19.68
C LEU A 102 8.46 -2.73 -20.84
N SER A 103 8.48 -4.05 -20.68
CA SER A 103 9.13 -4.98 -21.59
C SER A 103 8.45 -5.11 -22.96
N GLY A 104 7.18 -4.73 -23.06
CA GLY A 104 6.37 -4.94 -24.27
C GLY A 104 5.74 -6.33 -24.36
N GLY A 105 5.81 -7.11 -23.28
CA GLY A 105 5.11 -8.38 -23.13
C GLY A 105 6.03 -9.58 -22.84
N VAL A 106 5.41 -10.75 -22.64
CA VAL A 106 6.09 -11.96 -22.13
C VAL A 106 7.25 -12.40 -23.02
N LEU A 107 7.10 -12.32 -24.34
CA LEU A 107 8.13 -12.76 -25.29
C LEU A 107 9.35 -11.85 -25.34
N LEU A 108 9.25 -10.62 -24.82
CA LEU A 108 10.27 -9.59 -24.89
C LEU A 108 10.90 -9.29 -23.52
N GLU A 109 10.27 -9.73 -22.44
CA GLU A 109 10.79 -9.52 -21.10
C GLU A 109 12.05 -10.35 -20.86
N LYS A 110 13.11 -9.67 -20.45
CA LYS A 110 14.36 -10.32 -20.05
C LYS A 110 14.21 -10.92 -18.66
N SER A 111 14.89 -12.03 -18.41
CA SER A 111 14.89 -12.69 -17.11
C SER A 111 15.35 -11.76 -16.00
N GLU A 112 16.33 -10.90 -16.25
CA GLU A 112 16.84 -9.96 -15.25
C GLU A 112 15.80 -8.90 -14.85
N ASP A 113 15.00 -8.43 -15.82
CA ASP A 113 13.92 -7.48 -15.57
C ASP A 113 12.79 -8.15 -14.76
N TRP A 114 12.44 -9.38 -15.12
CA TRP A 114 11.50 -10.21 -14.37
C TRP A 114 11.96 -10.39 -12.93
N ASP A 115 13.19 -10.88 -12.73
CA ASP A 115 13.76 -11.16 -11.41
C ASP A 115 13.81 -9.89 -10.56
N ASN A 116 14.20 -8.76 -11.13
CA ASN A 116 14.24 -7.47 -10.43
C ASN A 116 12.85 -7.00 -9.98
N VAL A 117 11.81 -7.19 -10.79
CA VAL A 117 10.43 -6.85 -10.43
C VAL A 117 9.89 -7.79 -9.34
N ILE A 118 10.11 -9.09 -9.47
CA ILE A 118 9.68 -10.07 -8.47
C ILE A 118 10.42 -9.86 -7.14
N GLU A 119 11.72 -9.62 -7.18
CA GLU A 119 12.53 -9.39 -5.98
C GLU A 119 12.06 -8.14 -5.23
N THR A 120 11.81 -7.04 -5.96
CA THR A 120 11.37 -5.77 -5.37
C THR A 120 9.95 -5.84 -4.83
N GLN A 121 9.01 -6.40 -5.60
CA GLN A 121 7.58 -6.25 -5.31
C GLN A 121 6.93 -7.45 -4.62
N LEU A 122 7.61 -8.60 -4.58
CA LEU A 122 7.10 -9.79 -3.92
C LEU A 122 8.07 -10.30 -2.84
N THR A 123 9.32 -10.61 -3.21
CA THR A 123 10.28 -11.17 -2.26
C THR A 123 10.55 -10.21 -1.11
N ALA A 124 10.84 -8.95 -1.40
CA ALA A 124 11.12 -7.95 -0.37
C ALA A 124 9.92 -7.75 0.56
N VAL A 125 8.69 -7.75 0.02
CA VAL A 125 7.47 -7.61 0.81
C VAL A 125 7.30 -8.79 1.76
N PHE A 126 7.52 -10.01 1.29
CA PHE A 126 7.51 -11.19 2.14
C PHE A 126 8.55 -11.09 3.27
N LEU A 127 9.80 -10.76 2.94
CA LEU A 127 10.89 -10.71 3.91
C LEU A 127 10.70 -9.61 4.96
N LEU A 128 10.35 -8.40 4.54
CA LEU A 128 10.09 -7.28 5.45
C LEU A 128 8.87 -7.57 6.34
N SER A 129 7.81 -8.14 5.77
CA SER A 129 6.62 -8.51 6.54
C SER A 129 6.94 -9.58 7.58
N LYS A 130 7.71 -10.61 7.21
CA LYS A 130 8.19 -11.64 8.15
C LYS A 130 9.01 -11.04 9.29
N LEU A 131 9.96 -10.16 8.97
CA LEU A 131 10.83 -9.52 9.96
C LEU A 131 10.03 -8.62 10.91
N ALA A 132 9.16 -7.75 10.38
CA ALA A 132 8.32 -6.88 11.19
C ALA A 132 7.30 -7.69 12.03
N ALA A 133 6.65 -8.70 11.44
CA ALA A 133 5.71 -9.56 12.14
C ALA A 133 6.38 -10.27 13.32
N SER A 134 7.66 -10.67 13.20
CA SER A 134 8.39 -11.31 14.29
C SER A 134 8.43 -10.48 15.58
N SER A 135 8.51 -9.15 15.50
CA SER A 135 8.43 -8.26 16.68
C SER A 135 6.99 -7.91 17.06
N MET A 136 6.07 -7.82 16.10
CA MET A 136 4.63 -7.63 16.35
C MET A 136 3.99 -8.81 17.10
N LEU A 137 4.38 -10.05 16.78
CA LEU A 137 3.85 -11.27 17.39
C LEU A 137 4.05 -11.30 18.92
N ARG A 138 5.21 -10.83 19.41
CA ARG A 138 5.51 -10.77 20.84
C ARG A 138 4.60 -9.80 21.59
N ARG A 139 4.14 -8.75 20.93
CA ARG A 139 3.29 -7.68 21.50
C ARG A 139 1.81 -7.87 21.18
N LYS A 140 1.48 -8.85 20.34
CA LYS A 140 0.13 -9.10 19.81
C LYS A 140 -0.53 -7.85 19.23
N PHE A 141 0.25 -7.07 18.49
CA PHE A 141 -0.22 -5.84 17.86
C PHE A 141 0.63 -5.52 16.64
N GLY A 142 -0.02 -5.25 15.50
CA GLY A 142 0.66 -4.80 14.30
C GLY A 142 -0.27 -4.55 13.12
N LYS A 143 0.15 -3.69 12.21
CA LYS A 143 -0.51 -3.42 10.94
C LYS A 143 0.50 -3.59 9.80
N ILE A 144 0.15 -4.37 8.78
CA ILE A 144 0.93 -4.50 7.55
C ILE A 144 0.04 -4.10 6.37
N ILE A 145 0.51 -3.16 5.55
CA ILE A 145 -0.21 -2.65 4.39
C ILE A 145 0.65 -2.90 3.16
N ASN A 146 0.12 -3.67 2.21
CA ASN A 146 0.80 -3.96 0.96
C ASN A 146 0.20 -3.12 -0.17
N ILE A 147 1.03 -2.40 -0.91
CA ILE A 147 0.57 -1.63 -2.07
C ILE A 147 0.50 -2.57 -3.28
N GLY A 148 -0.72 -2.94 -3.66
CA GLY A 148 -1.08 -3.62 -4.88
C GLY A 148 -1.17 -2.69 -6.08
N SER A 149 -2.07 -3.01 -7.01
CA SER A 149 -2.41 -2.20 -8.18
C SER A 149 -3.78 -2.64 -8.70
N MET A 150 -4.44 -1.84 -9.53
CA MET A 150 -5.50 -2.36 -10.39
C MET A 150 -5.05 -3.58 -11.22
N TYR A 151 -3.77 -3.65 -11.59
CA TYR A 151 -3.17 -4.82 -12.23
C TYR A 151 -3.07 -6.07 -11.33
N SER A 152 -3.48 -5.98 -10.06
CA SER A 152 -3.70 -7.14 -9.19
C SER A 152 -4.94 -7.96 -9.60
N PHE A 153 -5.89 -7.34 -10.31
CA PHE A 153 -7.17 -7.96 -10.66
C PHE A 153 -7.31 -8.29 -12.15
N PHE A 154 -6.55 -7.60 -13.00
CA PHE A 154 -6.49 -7.86 -14.43
C PHE A 154 -5.05 -7.74 -14.93
N GLY A 155 -4.71 -8.47 -15.98
CA GLY A 155 -3.36 -8.45 -16.55
C GLY A 155 -3.12 -7.29 -17.52
N SER A 156 -1.85 -7.08 -17.86
CA SER A 156 -1.43 -6.25 -18.99
C SER A 156 -0.57 -7.05 -19.95
N GLY A 157 -0.77 -6.84 -21.25
CA GLY A 157 0.06 -7.43 -22.30
C GLY A 157 1.46 -6.82 -22.42
N LEU A 158 1.76 -5.74 -21.67
CA LEU A 158 3.02 -4.99 -21.81
C LEU A 158 3.95 -5.12 -20.60
N ILE A 159 3.43 -5.55 -19.44
CA ILE A 159 4.15 -5.57 -18.16
C ILE A 159 3.91 -6.88 -17.39
N PRO A 160 4.40 -8.03 -17.90
CA PRO A 160 4.07 -9.35 -17.37
C PRO A 160 4.52 -9.55 -15.92
N SER A 161 5.79 -9.27 -15.62
CA SER A 161 6.35 -9.40 -14.26
C SER A 161 5.61 -8.54 -13.24
N TYR A 162 5.25 -7.30 -13.61
CA TYR A 162 4.49 -6.40 -12.75
C TYR A 162 3.09 -6.95 -12.46
N SER A 163 2.38 -7.41 -13.49
CA SER A 163 1.05 -8.01 -13.34
C SER A 163 1.11 -9.26 -12.45
N ALA A 164 2.12 -10.12 -12.65
CA ALA A 164 2.34 -11.30 -11.84
C ALA A 164 2.62 -10.94 -10.37
N ALA A 165 3.54 -10.01 -10.10
CA ALA A 165 3.87 -9.57 -8.76
C ALA A 165 2.66 -8.94 -8.04
N LYS A 166 1.89 -8.10 -8.73
CA LYS A 166 0.70 -7.45 -8.17
C LYS A 166 -0.47 -8.41 -7.98
N GLY A 167 -0.62 -9.45 -8.80
CA GLY A 167 -1.55 -10.55 -8.51
C GLY A 167 -1.12 -11.34 -7.27
N ALA A 168 0.16 -11.70 -7.20
CA ALA A 168 0.72 -12.45 -6.09
C ALA A 168 0.63 -11.71 -4.75
N ILE A 169 0.81 -10.38 -4.73
CA ILE A 169 0.77 -9.60 -3.49
C ILE A 169 -0.58 -9.67 -2.78
N VAL A 170 -1.68 -9.76 -3.54
CA VAL A 170 -3.02 -9.91 -2.98
C VAL A 170 -3.17 -11.26 -2.28
N GLN A 171 -2.70 -12.34 -2.90
CA GLN A 171 -2.77 -13.66 -2.27
C GLN A 171 -1.81 -13.81 -1.09
N LEU A 172 -0.62 -13.21 -1.18
CA LEU A 172 0.30 -13.15 -0.05
C LEU A 172 -0.30 -12.37 1.13
N THR A 173 -0.99 -11.26 0.85
CA THR A 173 -1.70 -10.47 1.87
C THR A 173 -2.74 -11.33 2.60
N LYS A 174 -3.58 -12.06 1.86
CA LYS A 174 -4.57 -12.99 2.43
C LYS A 174 -3.92 -14.06 3.29
N SER A 175 -2.85 -14.69 2.79
CA SER A 175 -2.10 -15.71 3.53
C SER A 175 -1.57 -15.17 4.87
N MET A 176 -0.93 -13.99 4.85
CA MET A 176 -0.41 -13.37 6.07
C MET A 176 -1.52 -12.92 7.03
N ALA A 177 -2.65 -12.44 6.50
CA ALA A 177 -3.79 -12.04 7.32
C ALA A 177 -4.38 -13.23 8.09
N ILE A 178 -4.55 -14.37 7.43
CA ILE A 178 -5.01 -15.63 8.06
C ILE A 178 -4.02 -16.08 9.13
N GLU A 179 -2.72 -16.10 8.80
CA GLU A 179 -1.67 -16.54 9.71
C GLU A 179 -1.57 -15.66 10.97
N PHE A 180 -1.61 -14.33 10.80
CA PHE A 180 -1.34 -13.40 11.89
C PHE A 180 -2.58 -12.93 12.67
N ALA A 181 -3.79 -13.26 12.20
CA ALA A 181 -5.05 -12.93 12.87
C ALA A 181 -5.10 -13.37 14.35
N PRO A 182 -4.71 -14.61 14.73
CA PRO A 182 -4.69 -15.06 16.13
C PRO A 182 -3.77 -14.23 17.05
N HIS A 183 -2.87 -13.45 16.45
CA HIS A 183 -1.91 -12.60 17.14
C HIS A 183 -2.31 -11.11 17.11
N ASN A 184 -3.54 -10.78 16.70
CA ASN A 184 -4.04 -9.40 16.61
C ASN A 184 -3.13 -8.49 15.76
N ILE A 185 -2.67 -9.04 14.64
CA ILE A 185 -1.96 -8.31 13.59
C ILE A 185 -2.87 -8.31 12.36
N GLN A 186 -3.12 -7.13 11.78
CA GLN A 186 -3.92 -7.02 10.58
C GLN A 186 -3.03 -6.81 9.36
N VAL A 187 -3.35 -7.50 8.27
CA VAL A 187 -2.64 -7.39 6.99
C VAL A 187 -3.65 -7.09 5.90
N ASN A 188 -3.49 -5.96 5.23
CA ASN A 188 -4.40 -5.48 4.19
C ASN A 188 -3.64 -5.07 2.94
N ALA A 189 -4.33 -5.00 1.81
CA ALA A 189 -3.78 -4.51 0.56
C ALA A 189 -4.55 -3.29 0.08
N ILE A 190 -3.84 -2.32 -0.48
CA ILE A 190 -4.43 -1.17 -1.18
C ILE A 190 -4.07 -1.32 -2.65
N ALA A 191 -5.05 -1.23 -3.55
CA ALA A 191 -4.84 -1.36 -4.98
C ALA A 191 -5.11 -0.02 -5.69
N PRO A 192 -4.09 0.86 -5.83
CA PRO A 192 -4.26 2.11 -6.54
C PRO A 192 -4.55 1.91 -8.03
N GLY A 193 -5.32 2.84 -8.59
CA GLY A 193 -5.43 3.03 -10.03
C GLY A 193 -4.28 3.87 -10.59
N TRP A 194 -4.55 4.66 -11.63
CA TRP A 194 -3.53 5.51 -12.25
C TRP A 194 -3.26 6.77 -11.43
N ILE A 195 -2.06 6.83 -10.86
CA ILE A 195 -1.55 7.95 -10.07
C ILE A 195 -0.35 8.55 -10.79
N GLU A 196 -0.28 9.87 -10.89
CA GLU A 196 0.87 10.60 -11.42
C GLU A 196 2.01 10.57 -10.41
N THR A 197 3.12 10.01 -10.85
CA THR A 197 4.36 9.88 -10.09
C THR A 197 5.54 9.87 -11.07
N ASP A 198 6.76 10.03 -10.56
CA ASP A 198 7.97 9.84 -11.38
C ASP A 198 7.97 8.49 -12.11
N MET A 199 7.37 7.44 -11.53
CA MET A 199 7.28 6.10 -12.11
C MET A 199 6.33 6.05 -13.33
N THR A 200 5.23 6.78 -13.28
CA THR A 200 4.19 6.77 -14.33
C THR A 200 4.40 7.87 -15.38
N ALA A 201 5.32 8.81 -15.13
CA ALA A 201 5.62 9.92 -16.04
C ALA A 201 5.88 9.50 -17.51
N PRO A 202 6.62 8.41 -17.81
CA PRO A 202 6.85 7.98 -19.20
C PRO A 202 5.57 7.58 -19.95
N VAL A 203 4.50 7.21 -19.24
CA VAL A 203 3.24 6.77 -19.85
C VAL A 203 2.54 7.94 -20.55
N HIS A 204 2.70 9.17 -20.09
CA HIS A 204 2.01 10.35 -20.65
C HIS A 204 2.30 10.56 -22.14
N THR A 205 3.45 10.09 -22.62
CA THR A 205 3.87 10.21 -24.02
C THR A 205 3.57 8.96 -24.85
N MET A 206 2.96 7.93 -24.27
CA MET A 206 2.65 6.65 -24.94
C MET A 206 1.20 6.61 -25.44
N PRO A 207 0.90 5.81 -26.49
CA PRO A 207 -0.49 5.58 -26.94
C PRO A 207 -1.42 5.09 -25.82
N LEU A 208 -0.86 4.34 -24.87
CA LEU A 208 -1.55 3.85 -23.67
C LEU A 208 -2.19 4.99 -22.85
N ASN A 209 -1.64 6.21 -22.87
CA ASN A 209 -2.21 7.34 -22.13
C ASN A 209 -3.66 7.62 -22.56
N ALA A 210 -3.95 7.61 -23.86
CA ALA A 210 -5.30 7.87 -24.36
C ALA A 210 -6.30 6.81 -23.84
N GLU A 211 -5.88 5.54 -23.76
CA GLU A 211 -6.71 4.47 -23.20
C GLU A 211 -6.94 4.64 -21.69
N ILE A 212 -5.93 5.11 -20.95
CA ILE A 212 -6.02 5.40 -19.52
C ILE A 212 -7.01 6.54 -19.27
N LEU A 213 -6.91 7.63 -20.01
CA LEU A 213 -7.79 8.79 -19.88
C LEU A 213 -9.24 8.41 -20.23
N ALA A 214 -9.45 7.62 -21.28
CA ALA A 214 -10.77 7.15 -21.68
C ALA A 214 -11.46 6.25 -20.64
N ARG A 215 -10.68 5.62 -19.74
CA ARG A 215 -11.18 4.71 -18.69
C ARG A 215 -11.16 5.33 -17.29
N THR A 216 -10.61 6.53 -17.15
CA THR A 216 -10.53 7.24 -15.87
C THR A 216 -11.69 8.24 -15.82
N PRO A 217 -12.67 8.10 -14.89
CA PRO A 217 -13.86 8.97 -14.88
C PRO A 217 -13.56 10.47 -14.78
N ALA A 218 -12.44 10.84 -14.13
CA ALA A 218 -11.96 12.22 -14.02
C ALA A 218 -11.30 12.75 -15.32
N GLY A 219 -11.08 11.91 -16.33
CA GLY A 219 -10.43 12.30 -17.59
C GLY A 219 -8.96 12.67 -17.48
N HIS A 220 -8.33 12.46 -16.32
CA HIS A 220 -6.90 12.67 -16.07
C HIS A 220 -6.40 11.73 -14.95
N ALA A 221 -5.09 11.49 -14.89
CA ALA A 221 -4.49 10.70 -13.81
C ALA A 221 -4.53 11.48 -12.49
N SER A 222 -4.62 10.80 -11.35
CA SER A 222 -4.68 11.48 -10.05
C SER A 222 -3.29 12.04 -9.74
N VAL A 223 -3.15 13.36 -9.55
CA VAL A 223 -1.88 13.98 -9.13
C VAL A 223 -1.52 13.44 -7.74
N GLY A 224 -0.26 13.52 -7.30
CA GLY A 224 0.17 13.15 -5.94
C GLY A 224 -0.60 13.83 -4.77
N GLN A 225 -1.60 14.65 -5.08
CA GLN A 225 -2.82 14.99 -4.32
C GLN A 225 -4.06 14.87 -5.25
N ILE A 226 -5.15 14.29 -4.76
CA ILE A 226 -6.36 13.94 -5.55
C ILE A 226 -7.27 15.18 -5.79
N PRO A 227 -8.04 15.24 -6.90
CA PRO A 227 -8.89 16.38 -7.25
C PRO A 227 -10.00 16.62 -6.24
N LEU A 228 -10.36 17.89 -6.08
CA LEU A 228 -11.51 18.33 -5.30
C LEU A 228 -12.82 17.90 -5.98
N PRO A 229 -13.88 17.60 -5.21
CA PRO A 229 -15.18 17.19 -5.75
C PRO A 229 -15.81 18.31 -6.60
N GLY A 230 -15.93 18.08 -7.91
CA GLY A 230 -16.58 19.02 -8.83
C GLY A 230 -16.60 18.62 -10.31
N GLU A 231 -15.74 17.70 -10.77
CA GLU A 231 -15.54 17.45 -12.21
C GLU A 231 -15.97 16.04 -12.67
N CYS A 232 -17.23 15.65 -12.48
CA CYS A 232 -17.80 14.47 -13.15
C CYS A 232 -19.03 14.88 -13.99
N GLY A 233 -18.81 15.05 -15.29
CA GLY A 233 -19.86 15.23 -16.29
C GLY A 233 -20.52 13.91 -16.69
N ASN A 234 -21.84 13.92 -16.84
CA ASN A 234 -22.67 12.80 -17.25
C ASN A 234 -22.42 12.35 -18.70
N SER A 235 -22.20 11.06 -18.93
CA SER A 235 -22.73 10.38 -20.14
C SER A 235 -22.87 8.86 -19.96
N HIS A 236 -24.13 8.42 -19.95
CA HIS A 236 -24.64 7.06 -20.22
C HIS A 236 -24.37 6.68 -21.70
N ARG A 237 -24.46 5.46 -22.26
CA ARG A 237 -25.06 4.15 -21.94
C ARG A 237 -24.51 3.13 -22.96
N ASP A 238 -24.72 1.83 -22.67
CA ASP A 238 -24.62 0.67 -23.57
C ASP A 238 -23.21 0.09 -23.89
N PHE A 239 -22.81 -1.14 -23.56
CA PHE A 239 -23.07 -2.15 -22.50
C PHE A 239 -22.65 -3.52 -23.10
N LEU A 240 -21.42 -3.95 -22.85
CA LEU A 240 -21.00 -5.36 -22.81
C LEU A 240 -19.91 -5.52 -21.71
N GLN A 241 -20.38 -5.52 -20.46
CA GLN A 241 -19.89 -6.31 -19.29
C GLN A 241 -18.51 -6.02 -18.63
N ARG A 242 -18.10 -4.74 -18.61
CA ARG A 242 -17.32 -3.96 -17.58
C ARG A 242 -16.53 -4.70 -16.45
N PRO A 243 -15.22 -4.38 -16.26
CA PRO A 243 -14.66 -3.94 -14.99
C PRO A 243 -14.52 -2.42 -15.05
N GLY A 244 -15.63 -1.75 -14.78
CA GLY A 244 -15.77 -0.30 -14.81
C GLY A 244 -16.55 0.12 -13.58
N ASP A 245 -15.97 -0.23 -12.44
CA ASP A 245 -16.18 0.23 -11.08
C ASP A 245 -15.03 -0.43 -10.28
N CYS A 246 -14.06 0.35 -9.80
CA CYS A 246 -12.95 -0.17 -9.01
C CYS A 246 -13.41 -0.50 -7.59
N VAL A 247 -14.33 -1.45 -7.43
CA VAL A 247 -14.79 -1.88 -6.12
C VAL A 247 -15.20 -3.36 -6.17
N VAL A 248 -14.44 -4.22 -5.50
CA VAL A 248 -14.97 -5.48 -4.95
C VAL A 248 -14.84 -5.38 -3.44
N PRO A 249 -15.87 -4.91 -2.72
CA PRO A 249 -15.88 -5.02 -1.28
C PRO A 249 -16.27 -6.46 -0.94
N PHE A 250 -15.33 -7.24 -0.40
CA PHE A 250 -15.66 -8.55 0.14
C PHE A 250 -16.04 -8.38 1.61
N ARG A 251 -17.29 -8.70 1.96
CA ARG A 251 -17.84 -8.58 3.32
C ARG A 251 -18.06 -9.98 3.88
N MET A 252 -17.50 -10.27 5.06
CA MET A 252 -17.83 -11.46 5.85
C MET A 252 -18.62 -11.12 7.11
N ALA A 253 -19.57 -11.99 7.45
CA ALA A 253 -20.31 -11.98 8.70
C ALA A 253 -19.79 -13.09 9.62
N PRO A 254 -19.88 -12.94 10.96
CA PRO A 254 -19.37 -13.94 11.88
C PRO A 254 -20.36 -15.10 12.03
N ASN A 255 -19.99 -16.28 11.51
CA ASN A 255 -20.72 -17.52 11.76
C ASN A 255 -19.75 -18.55 12.36
N GLY A 256 -19.37 -18.37 13.63
CA GLY A 256 -19.07 -19.41 14.63
C GLY A 256 -18.20 -20.64 14.28
N SER A 257 -17.50 -20.67 13.16
CA SER A 257 -16.69 -21.80 12.70
C SER A 257 -15.36 -21.29 12.18
N SER A 258 -14.31 -22.04 12.48
CA SER A 258 -12.89 -21.73 12.35
C SER A 258 -12.37 -21.58 10.90
N GLN A 259 -13.17 -21.08 9.95
CA GLN A 259 -12.81 -21.02 8.53
C GLN A 259 -12.78 -19.63 7.87
N ASN A 260 -13.09 -18.54 8.57
CA ASN A 260 -13.30 -17.24 7.92
C ASN A 260 -12.46 -16.11 8.53
N TYR A 261 -11.18 -16.02 8.15
CA TYR A 261 -10.34 -14.83 8.32
C TYR A 261 -9.99 -14.33 6.91
N GLU A 262 -10.46 -13.15 6.47
CA GLU A 262 -9.97 -12.53 5.22
C GLU A 262 -9.46 -11.11 5.43
N SER A 263 -8.44 -10.77 4.63
CA SER A 263 -7.89 -9.41 4.46
C SER A 263 -8.80 -8.56 3.57
N GLU A 264 -8.96 -7.28 3.88
CA GLU A 264 -9.66 -6.34 3.01
C GLU A 264 -8.72 -5.80 1.93
N ILE A 265 -9.22 -5.71 0.69
CA ILE A 265 -8.54 -5.05 -0.41
C ILE A 265 -9.25 -3.73 -0.69
N PHE A 266 -8.61 -2.62 -0.34
CA PHE A 266 -9.16 -1.29 -0.60
C PHE A 266 -8.79 -0.88 -2.02
N SER A 267 -9.81 -0.72 -2.87
CA SER A 267 -9.69 -0.11 -4.19
C SER A 267 -10.29 1.31 -4.14
N GLY A 268 -9.68 2.23 -4.88
CA GLY A 268 -10.04 3.65 -4.81
C GLY A 268 -11.50 3.91 -5.14
N ARG A 269 -12.22 4.58 -4.24
CA ARG A 269 -13.53 5.19 -4.52
C ARG A 269 -13.31 6.58 -5.15
N PRO A 270 -14.18 7.05 -6.06
CA PRO A 270 -14.09 8.41 -6.59
C PRO A 270 -14.02 9.42 -5.43
N GLY A 271 -12.96 10.24 -5.41
CA GLY A 271 -12.73 11.27 -4.38
C GLY A 271 -12.03 10.82 -3.09
N VAL A 272 -11.57 9.56 -2.96
CA VAL A 272 -10.84 9.08 -1.77
C VAL A 272 -9.34 8.95 -2.07
N SER A 273 -8.52 9.65 -1.28
CA SER A 273 -7.06 9.69 -1.41
C SER A 273 -6.35 8.42 -0.92
N VAL A 274 -5.15 8.12 -1.43
CA VAL A 274 -4.37 6.97 -0.92
C VAL A 274 -4.07 7.09 0.59
N PRO A 275 -3.73 8.27 1.15
CA PRO A 275 -3.67 8.45 2.60
C PRO A 275 -4.98 8.11 3.32
N GLU A 276 -6.14 8.43 2.73
CA GLU A 276 -7.43 8.04 3.29
C GLU A 276 -7.68 6.53 3.19
N LEU A 277 -7.26 5.86 2.12
CA LEU A 277 -7.32 4.39 2.05
C LEU A 277 -6.39 3.72 3.08
N VAL A 278 -5.23 4.33 3.34
CA VAL A 278 -4.33 3.89 4.42
C VAL A 278 -5.00 4.11 5.78
N ARG A 279 -5.66 5.24 6.00
CA ARG A 279 -6.47 5.50 7.19
C ARG A 279 -7.54 4.42 7.37
N ASP A 280 -8.37 4.19 6.35
CA ASP A 280 -9.44 3.20 6.39
C ASP A 280 -8.89 1.78 6.72
N SER A 281 -7.75 1.40 6.12
CA SER A 281 -7.05 0.14 6.40
C SER A 281 -6.51 0.04 7.84
N LEU A 282 -6.24 1.17 8.50
CA LEU A 282 -5.76 1.21 9.87
C LEU A 282 -6.91 1.24 10.89
N GLU A 283 -8.01 1.92 10.57
CA GLU A 283 -9.20 2.10 11.42
C GLU A 283 -10.06 0.83 11.56
N HIS A 284 -10.08 -0.05 10.55
CA HIS A 284 -10.82 -1.31 10.68
C HIS A 284 -10.16 -2.24 11.72
N HIS A 285 -10.69 -2.15 12.95
CA HIS A 285 -10.62 -3.19 13.96
C HIS A 285 -11.60 -4.29 13.54
N TRP A 286 -11.15 -5.56 13.57
CA TRP A 286 -12.08 -6.68 13.65
C TRP A 286 -13.00 -6.38 14.83
N ALA A 287 -14.27 -6.11 14.57
CA ALA A 287 -15.23 -5.79 15.61
C ALA A 287 -15.30 -6.99 16.56
N SER A 288 -14.63 -6.90 17.70
CA SER A 288 -14.87 -7.73 18.86
C SER A 288 -16.20 -7.32 19.50
N HIS A 289 -17.30 -7.48 18.76
CA HIS A 289 -18.61 -7.53 19.41
C HIS A 289 -18.76 -8.93 19.98
N ALA A 290 -18.50 -9.03 21.28
CA ALA A 290 -18.98 -10.12 22.10
C ALA A 290 -20.50 -10.22 21.93
N VAL A 291 -20.98 -11.28 21.29
CA VAL A 291 -22.33 -11.76 21.51
C VAL A 291 -22.22 -12.92 22.49
N VAL A 292 -22.42 -12.59 23.75
CA VAL A 292 -22.88 -13.55 24.76
C VAL A 292 -24.27 -13.99 24.31
N GLY A 293 -24.43 -15.27 23.96
CA GLY A 293 -25.71 -15.80 23.46
C GLY A 293 -25.66 -17.31 23.26
N SER A 294 -25.88 -18.01 24.37
CA SER A 294 -26.30 -19.41 24.56
C SER A 294 -26.86 -20.22 23.37
N SER A 295 -26.44 -21.50 23.32
CA SER A 295 -27.14 -22.71 22.78
C SER A 295 -27.43 -22.72 21.26
N CYS A 296 -27.20 -23.77 20.48
CA CYS A 296 -27.03 -25.21 20.67
C CYS A 296 -26.06 -25.76 19.62
#